data_AF-A0A930PJG5-F1
#
_entry.id   AF-A0A930PJG5-F1
#
_cell.length_a   1.000
_cell.length_b   1.000
_cell.length_c   1.000
_cell.angle_alpha   90.00
_cell.angle_beta   90.00
_cell.angle_gamma   90.00
#
_symmetry.space_group_name_H-M   'P 1'
#
loop_
_entity.id
_entity.type
_entity.pdbx_description
1 polymer ?
#
loop_
_entity_poly.entity_id
_entity_poly.type
_entity_poly.pdbx_seq_one_letter_code
_entity_poly.pdbx_strand_id
1 'polypeptide(L)'
;MPGLNLTRDEAIERAGIIKRVHTYRVDLDLRTDKDVFSSIVEIRFDAEPGASTFIDAITSQVNSIELNGERLDPALADGERITLPNLAAQNVLKIDAEMFYT
;
A
#
# COMPACT_ATOMS: atom_id res chain seq x y z
N MET A 1 -19.28 -8.30 2.89
CA MET A 1 -18.32 -7.19 2.95
C MET A 1 -17.08 -7.71 3.64
N PRO A 2 -15.89 -7.65 3.03
CA PRO A 2 -14.67 -7.80 3.81
C PRO A 2 -14.68 -6.66 4.84
N GLY A 3 -14.44 -6.98 6.10
CA GLY A 3 -14.16 -5.94 7.09
C GLY A 3 -12.70 -5.49 6.95
N LEU A 4 -12.25 -4.60 7.83
CA LEU A 4 -10.85 -4.16 7.99
C LEU A 4 -9.81 -5.30 8.01
N ASN A 5 -10.24 -6.54 8.25
CA ASN A 5 -9.40 -7.72 8.28
C ASN A 5 -9.46 -8.50 6.97
N LEU A 6 -8.29 -8.98 6.54
CA LEU A 6 -8.17 -9.94 5.46
C LEU A 6 -9.06 -11.16 5.69
N THR A 7 -9.84 -11.55 4.68
CA THR A 7 -10.46 -12.87 4.67
C THR A 7 -9.40 -13.95 4.49
N ARG A 8 -9.72 -15.18 4.90
CA ARG A 8 -8.81 -16.32 4.72
C ARG A 8 -8.45 -16.55 3.26
N ASP A 9 -9.42 -16.40 2.36
CA ASP A 9 -9.22 -16.66 0.93
C ASP A 9 -8.31 -15.57 0.31
N GLU A 10 -8.53 -14.30 0.65
CA GLU A 10 -7.62 -13.20 0.27
C GLU A 10 -6.20 -13.43 0.81
N ALA A 11 -6.05 -13.98 2.02
CA ALA A 11 -4.73 -14.30 2.59
C ALA A 11 -3.99 -15.33 1.76
N ILE A 12 -4.69 -16.40 1.38
CA ILE A 12 -4.14 -17.50 0.58
C ILE A 12 -3.75 -16.97 -0.80
N GLU A 13 -4.62 -16.21 -1.46
CA GLU A 13 -4.35 -15.62 -2.76
C GLU A 13 -3.14 -14.68 -2.72
N ARG A 14 -3.12 -13.73 -1.78
CA ARG A 14 -2.01 -12.77 -1.64
C ARG A 14 -0.70 -13.44 -1.29
N ALA A 15 -0.71 -14.49 -0.47
CA ALA A 15 0.47 -15.29 -0.17
C ALA A 15 1.00 -16.05 -1.40
N GLY A 16 0.13 -16.38 -2.36
CA GLY A 16 0.54 -16.92 -3.66
C GLY A 16 1.21 -15.89 -4.57
N ILE A 17 0.83 -14.61 -4.47
CA ILE A 17 1.32 -13.51 -5.31
C ILE A 17 2.63 -12.93 -4.77
N ILE A 18 2.66 -12.52 -3.50
CA ILE A 18 3.83 -11.88 -2.88
C ILE A 18 4.86 -12.95 -2.52
N LYS A 19 6.04 -12.91 -3.16
CA LYS A 19 7.07 -13.95 -3.00
C LYS A 19 8.04 -13.62 -1.87
N ARG A 20 8.47 -12.36 -1.78
CA ARG A 20 9.43 -11.91 -0.77
C ARG A 20 9.30 -10.42 -0.52
N VAL A 21 9.28 -9.99 0.73
CA VAL A 21 9.43 -8.57 1.08
C VAL A 21 10.86 -8.34 1.50
N HIS A 22 11.53 -7.35 0.89
CA HIS A 22 12.92 -7.01 1.19
C HIS A 22 13.01 -5.92 2.26
N THR A 23 12.27 -4.83 2.07
CA THR A 23 12.37 -3.66 2.95
C THR A 23 11.03 -2.94 3.05
N TYR A 24 10.76 -2.41 4.24
CA TYR A 24 9.81 -1.34 4.48
C TYR A 24 10.59 -0.16 5.03
N ARG A 25 10.44 0.99 4.39
CA ARG A 25 10.90 2.28 4.92
C ARG A 25 9.67 3.13 5.14
N VAL A 26 9.53 3.64 6.35
CA VAL A 26 8.38 4.45 6.76
C VAL A 26 8.94 5.71 7.42
N ASP A 27 8.68 6.84 6.80
CA ASP A 27 9.06 8.16 7.29
C ASP A 27 7.78 8.88 7.74
N LEU A 28 7.70 9.23 9.03
CA LEU A 28 6.52 9.83 9.65
C LEU A 28 6.79 11.27 10.07
N ASP A 29 5.86 12.18 9.75
CA ASP A 29 5.86 13.55 10.28
C ASP A 29 4.76 13.74 11.31
N LEU A 30 5.15 13.73 12.58
CA LEU A 30 4.26 13.84 13.75
C LEU A 30 4.19 15.27 14.33
N ARG A 31 4.67 16.28 13.61
CA ARG A 31 4.79 17.67 14.14
C ARG A 31 3.49 18.48 14.04
N THR A 32 2.38 17.85 13.71
CA THR A 32 1.08 18.47 13.45
C THR A 32 0.16 18.36 14.67
N ASP A 33 -0.67 19.37 14.88
CA ASP A 33 -1.71 19.43 15.91
C ASP A 33 -3.08 18.92 15.42
N LYS A 34 -3.14 18.42 14.18
CA LYS A 34 -4.31 17.75 13.60
C LYS A 34 -4.48 16.32 14.12
N ASP A 35 -5.66 15.73 13.89
CA ASP A 35 -5.95 14.31 14.15
C ASP A 35 -5.38 13.33 13.10
N VAL A 36 -4.49 13.81 12.24
CA VAL A 36 -3.79 13.04 11.20
C VAL A 36 -2.30 13.37 11.17
N PHE A 37 -1.48 12.45 10.67
CA PHE A 37 -0.04 12.66 10.42
C PHE A 37 0.35 12.29 9.00
N SER A 38 1.37 12.96 8.45
CA SER A 38 1.88 12.62 7.12
C SER A 38 2.83 11.42 7.19
N SER A 39 2.73 10.53 6.21
CA SER A 39 3.53 9.31 6.09
C SER A 39 4.01 9.15 4.67
N ILE A 40 5.32 8.92 4.50
CA ILE A 40 5.92 8.49 3.24
C ILE A 40 6.44 7.07 3.45
N VAL A 41 5.91 6.13 2.67
CA VAL A 41 6.26 4.71 2.76
C VAL A 41 6.91 4.27 1.45
N GLU A 42 8.07 3.62 1.52
CA GLU A 42 8.68 2.88 0.41
C GLU A 42 8.79 1.39 0.77
N ILE A 43 8.29 0.53 -0.12
CA ILE A 43 8.28 -0.92 0.06
C ILE A 43 8.97 -1.56 -1.13
N ARG A 44 9.90 -2.48 -0.86
CA ARG A 44 10.57 -3.28 -1.90
C ARG A 44 10.20 -4.74 -1.73
N PHE A 45 9.67 -5.36 -2.77
CA PHE A 45 9.18 -6.74 -2.70
C PHE A 45 9.18 -7.44 -4.07
N ASP A 46 9.31 -8.76 -4.05
CA ASP A 46 9.16 -9.63 -5.21
C ASP A 46 7.72 -10.16 -5.29
N ALA A 47 7.19 -10.30 -6.50
CA ALA A 47 5.84 -10.78 -6.74
C ALA A 47 5.74 -11.64 -8.01
N GLU A 48 4.60 -12.29 -8.19
CA GLU A 48 4.23 -12.93 -9.46
C GLU A 48 4.06 -11.87 -10.57
N PRO A 49 4.85 -11.91 -11.67
CA PRO A 49 4.75 -10.92 -12.73
C PRO A 49 3.38 -10.92 -13.41
N GLY A 50 2.82 -9.73 -13.65
CA GLY A 50 1.51 -9.51 -14.27
C GLY A 50 0.33 -9.74 -13.33
N ALA A 51 0.56 -10.18 -12.09
CA ALA A 51 -0.50 -10.28 -11.09
C ALA A 51 -0.94 -8.90 -10.58
N SER A 52 -2.11 -8.86 -9.96
CA SER A 52 -2.63 -7.69 -9.24
C SER A 52 -2.95 -8.09 -7.81
N THR A 53 -2.75 -7.17 -6.87
CA THR A 53 -3.09 -7.39 -5.46
C THR A 53 -3.45 -6.06 -4.79
N PHE A 54 -3.38 -5.99 -3.47
CA PHE A 54 -3.59 -4.76 -2.70
C PHE A 54 -2.65 -4.69 -1.50
N ILE A 55 -2.49 -3.49 -0.98
CA ILE A 55 -1.93 -3.23 0.35
C ILE A 55 -3.01 -2.64 1.25
N ASP A 56 -3.11 -3.15 2.47
CA ASP A 56 -4.00 -2.58 3.49
C ASP A 56 -3.37 -1.27 3.99
N ALA A 57 -4.10 -0.16 3.85
CA ALA A 57 -3.66 1.19 4.19
C ALA A 57 -4.88 2.04 4.57
N ILE A 58 -5.17 2.08 5.87
CA ILE A 58 -6.25 2.92 6.41
C ILE A 58 -5.76 4.36 6.40
N THR A 59 -6.27 5.15 5.47
CA THR A 59 -5.75 6.49 5.15
C THR A 59 -6.86 7.52 5.29
N SER A 60 -6.52 8.70 5.80
CA SER A 60 -7.41 9.87 5.71
C SER A 60 -7.42 10.40 4.29
N GLN A 61 -6.24 10.45 3.66
CA GLN A 61 -6.06 10.91 2.30
C GLN A 61 -4.80 10.29 1.71
N VAL A 62 -4.84 9.89 0.43
CA VAL A 62 -3.65 9.51 -0.33
C VAL A 62 -3.29 10.65 -1.28
N ASN A 63 -2.07 11.17 -1.16
CA ASN A 63 -1.55 12.25 -1.98
C ASN A 63 -0.92 11.72 -3.26
N SER A 64 -0.19 10.61 -3.18
CA SER A 64 0.38 9.94 -4.35
C SER A 64 0.65 8.46 -4.12
N ILE A 65 0.58 7.69 -5.22
CA ILE A 65 0.97 6.29 -5.30
C ILE A 65 1.90 6.15 -6.50
N GLU A 66 3.07 5.57 -6.29
CA GLU A 66 4.03 5.26 -7.35
C GLU A 66 4.42 3.78 -7.25
N LEU A 67 4.25 3.02 -8.33
CA LEU A 67 4.67 1.63 -8.43
C LEU A 67 5.68 1.51 -9.56
N ASN A 68 6.91 1.09 -9.23
CA ASN A 68 8.00 0.90 -10.19
C ASN A 68 8.36 2.17 -11.00
N GLY A 69 8.19 3.34 -10.38
CA GLY A 69 8.42 4.65 -11.03
C GLY A 69 7.23 5.15 -11.85
N GLU A 70 6.15 4.37 -11.97
CA GLU A 70 4.91 4.78 -12.61
C GLU A 70 3.94 5.33 -11.57
N ARG A 71 3.40 6.53 -11.82
CA ARG A 71 2.34 7.10 -10.97
C ARG A 71 1.02 6.43 -11.26
N LEU A 72 0.37 5.95 -10.20
CA LEU A 72 -0.97 5.40 -10.26
C LEU A 72 -2.01 6.44 -9.83
N ASP A 73 -3.26 6.21 -10.21
CA ASP A 73 -4.39 7.04 -9.79
C ASP A 73 -4.63 6.88 -8.27
N PRO A 74 -4.61 7.97 -7.48
CA PRO A 74 -4.98 7.92 -6.06
C PRO A 74 -6.37 7.32 -5.79
N ALA A 75 -7.28 7.31 -6.76
CA ALA A 75 -8.59 6.67 -6.65
C ALA A 75 -8.51 5.13 -6.51
N LEU A 76 -7.34 4.52 -6.67
CA LEU A 76 -7.09 3.11 -6.30
C LEU A 76 -7.07 2.89 -4.78
N ALA A 77 -7.03 3.97 -3.99
CA ALA A 77 -7.25 3.95 -2.56
C ALA A 77 -8.74 4.11 -2.23
N ASP A 78 -9.33 3.14 -1.54
CA ASP A 78 -10.74 3.19 -1.11
C ASP A 78 -10.92 3.68 0.34
N GLY A 79 -9.81 4.10 0.97
CA GLY A 79 -9.74 4.52 2.37
C GLY A 79 -9.29 3.42 3.33
N GLU A 80 -9.41 2.15 2.95
CA GLU A 80 -8.95 0.98 3.74
C GLU A 80 -7.80 0.24 3.05
N ARG A 81 -7.80 0.23 1.72
CA ARG A 81 -6.86 -0.51 0.86
C ARG A 81 -6.43 0.34 -0.33
N ILE A 82 -5.26 0.00 -0.86
CA ILE A 82 -4.75 0.52 -2.12
C ILE A 82 -4.55 -0.65 -3.08
N THR A 83 -5.22 -0.61 -4.24
CA THR A 83 -5.08 -1.63 -5.29
C THR A 83 -3.77 -1.44 -6.05
N LEU A 84 -3.04 -2.54 -6.28
CA LEU A 84 -1.74 -2.58 -6.97
C LEU A 84 -1.84 -3.45 -8.23
N PRO A 85 -1.97 -2.85 -9.42
CA PRO A 85 -2.07 -3.59 -10.67
C PRO A 85 -0.69 -3.95 -11.25
N ASN A 86 -0.66 -4.97 -12.13
CA ASN A 86 0.46 -5.25 -13.04
C ASN A 86 1.83 -5.30 -12.35
N LEU A 87 1.96 -6.11 -11.30
CA LEU A 87 3.20 -6.26 -10.55
C LEU A 87 4.33 -6.80 -11.45
N ALA A 88 5.54 -6.31 -11.23
CA ALA A 88 6.75 -6.87 -11.82
C ALA A 88 7.31 -8.00 -10.95
N ALA A 89 8.37 -8.68 -11.43
CA ALA A 89 9.09 -9.66 -10.61
C ALA A 89 9.73 -9.03 -9.36
N GLN A 90 10.15 -7.77 -9.46
CA GLN A 90 10.70 -6.95 -8.39
C GLN A 90 9.99 -5.60 -8.41
N ASN A 91 9.47 -5.18 -7.27
CA ASN A 91 8.65 -3.98 -7.15
C ASN A 91 9.22 -2.99 -6.15
N VAL A 92 9.05 -1.71 -6.46
CA VAL A 92 9.21 -0.60 -5.52
C VAL A 92 7.89 0.16 -5.49
N LEU A 93 7.19 0.11 -4.36
CA LEU A 93 5.98 0.86 -4.11
C LEU A 93 6.31 2.04 -3.21
N LYS A 94 5.89 3.25 -3.60
CA LYS A 94 5.95 4.46 -2.77
C LYS A 94 4.55 5.03 -2.60
N ILE A 95 4.22 5.38 -1.36
CA ILE A 95 2.94 5.99 -1.00
C ILE A 95 3.24 7.24 -0.16
N ASP A 96 2.61 8.35 -0.52
CA ASP A 96 2.52 9.57 0.29
C ASP A 96 1.06 9.74 0.69
N ALA A 97 0.80 9.74 2.00
CA ALA A 97 -0.55 9.80 2.55
C ALA A 97 -0.62 10.55 3.89
N GLU A 98 -1.81 11.04 4.21
CA GLU A 98 -2.21 11.41 5.57
C GLU A 98 -2.88 10.21 6.24
N MET A 99 -2.36 9.83 7.41
CA MET A 99 -2.81 8.68 8.21
C MET A 99 -3.55 9.17 9.46
N PHE A 100 -4.55 8.42 9.91
CA PHE A 100 -5.19 8.67 11.20
C PHE A 100 -4.26 8.28 12.36
N TYR A 101 -4.34 9.01 13.48
CA TYR A 101 -3.70 8.59 14.73
C TYR A 101 -4.40 7.38 15.39
N THR A 102 -5.62 7.08 14.98
CA THR A 102 -6.53 6.09 15.60
C THR A 102 -7.04 5.08 14.61
#